data_AF-A0A3B4EUA1-F1
#
_entry.id   AF-A0A3B4EUA1-F1
#
_cell.length_a   1.000
_cell.length_b   1.000
_cell.length_c   1.000
_cell.angle_alpha   90.00
_cell.angle_beta   90.00
_cell.angle_gamma   90.00
#
_symmetry.space_group_name_H-M   'P 1'
#
loop_
_entity.id
_entity.type
_entity.pdbx_description
1 polymer ?
#
loop_
_entity_poly.entity_id
_entity_poly.type
_entity_poly.pdbx_seq_one_letter_code
_entity_poly.pdbx_strand_id
1 'polypeptide(L)'
;MTVPYGWAKRPMLDRIGQIQVEIPISFIYGSRSSIDSHSGYAFKKTRPDVEIRVIRGAGHYVFADQPEDFNQTVLQILARTEEKWKGEGTEQ
;
A
#
# COMPACT_ATOMS: atom_id res chain seq x y z
N MET A 1 15.03 -29.19 4.51
CA MET A 1 14.17 -29.07 3.32
C MET A 1 14.07 -27.60 2.97
N THR A 2 14.67 -27.17 1.85
CA THR A 2 14.51 -25.81 1.33
C THR A 2 13.19 -25.75 0.57
N VAL A 3 12.19 -25.07 1.13
CA VAL A 3 10.98 -24.72 0.40
C VAL A 3 11.43 -23.81 -0.75
N PRO A 4 11.12 -24.08 -2.02
CA PRO A 4 11.47 -23.17 -3.10
C PRO A 4 10.63 -21.91 -2.88
N TYR A 5 11.28 -20.81 -2.51
CA TYR A 5 10.64 -19.51 -2.43
C TYR A 5 10.02 -19.21 -3.79
N GLY A 6 8.69 -19.19 -3.86
CA GLY A 6 7.95 -18.84 -5.07
C GLY A 6 8.07 -17.34 -5.31
N TRP A 7 8.49 -16.97 -6.53
CA TRP A 7 8.56 -15.57 -6.95
C TRP A 7 7.36 -15.21 -7.81
N ALA A 8 6.95 -13.94 -7.75
CA ALA A 8 5.92 -13.43 -8.63
C ALA A 8 6.40 -13.54 -10.10
N LYS A 9 5.69 -14.33 -10.92
CA LYS A 9 6.01 -14.49 -12.36
C LYS A 9 5.92 -13.17 -13.14
N ARG A 10 5.09 -12.24 -12.68
CA ARG A 10 4.89 -10.89 -13.24
C ARG A 10 4.73 -9.88 -12.10
N PRO A 11 5.84 -9.43 -11.48
CA PRO A 11 5.78 -8.58 -10.30
C PRO A 11 5.05 -7.26 -10.60
N MET A 12 4.40 -6.70 -9.59
CA MET A 12 3.76 -5.37 -9.74
C MET A 12 4.80 -4.25 -9.87
N LEU A 13 6.03 -4.44 -9.38
CA LEU A 13 7.11 -3.45 -9.43
C LEU A 13 7.35 -2.94 -10.85
N ASP A 14 7.32 -3.83 -11.84
CA ASP A 14 7.56 -3.49 -13.25
C ASP A 14 6.37 -2.82 -13.93
N ARG A 15 5.19 -2.83 -13.30
CA ARG A 15 3.93 -2.40 -13.91
C ARG A 15 3.28 -1.23 -13.20
N ILE A 16 3.68 -0.90 -11.97
CA ILE A 16 3.00 0.13 -11.17
C ILE A 16 3.05 1.52 -11.83
N GLY A 17 4.11 1.81 -12.58
CA GLY A 17 4.26 3.09 -13.28
C GLY A 17 3.32 3.24 -14.48
N GLN A 18 2.66 2.16 -14.91
CA GLN A 18 1.65 2.19 -15.98
C GLN A 18 0.26 2.55 -15.45
N ILE A 19 0.06 2.55 -14.13
CA ILE A 19 -1.20 2.95 -13.51
C ILE A 19 -1.26 4.48 -13.53
N GLN A 20 -2.37 5.01 -14.04
CA GLN A 20 -2.68 6.45 -14.07
C GLN A 20 -2.43 7.12 -12.71
N VAL A 21 -1.83 8.32 -12.74
CA VAL A 21 -1.38 9.04 -11.53
C VAL A 21 -2.56 9.54 -10.70
N GLU A 22 -3.71 9.72 -11.33
CA GLU A 22 -4.99 10.12 -10.75
C GLU A 22 -5.55 9.04 -9.82
N ILE A 23 -5.15 7.77 -10.01
CA ILE A 23 -5.59 6.65 -9.17
C ILE A 23 -4.67 6.57 -7.95
N PRO A 24 -5.10 6.96 -6.73
CA PRO A 24 -4.24 6.88 -5.55
C PRO A 24 -3.96 5.42 -5.18
N ILE A 25 -2.72 5.12 -4.78
CA ILE A 25 -2.32 3.78 -4.33
C ILE A 25 -1.76 3.87 -2.91
N SER A 26 -2.28 3.01 -2.03
CA SER A 26 -1.79 2.83 -0.67
C SER A 26 -1.46 1.37 -0.42
N PHE A 27 -0.31 1.11 0.18
CA PHE A 27 0.09 -0.22 0.65
C PHE A 27 -0.03 -0.28 2.18
N ILE A 28 -0.63 -1.35 2.68
CA ILE A 28 -0.73 -1.63 4.11
C ILE A 28 0.06 -2.91 4.40
N TYR A 29 1.04 -2.83 5.29
CA TYR A 29 1.90 -3.93 5.72
C TYR A 29 1.75 -4.19 7.21
N GLY A 30 1.94 -5.44 7.64
CA GLY A 30 2.11 -5.79 9.05
C GLY A 30 3.58 -5.81 9.44
N SER A 31 3.91 -5.30 10.63
CA SER A 31 5.30 -5.19 11.09
C SER A 31 6.01 -6.54 11.35
N ARG A 32 5.25 -7.65 11.41
CA ARG A 32 5.75 -9.02 11.66
C ARG A 32 5.61 -9.93 10.43
N SER A 33 5.30 -9.37 9.27
CA SER A 33 5.18 -10.09 8.01
C SER A 33 6.55 -10.58 7.50
N SER A 34 6.59 -11.78 6.92
CA SER A 34 7.76 -12.26 6.16
C SER A 34 7.91 -11.57 4.81
N ILE A 35 6.85 -10.94 4.31
CA ILE A 35 6.88 -10.03 3.18
C ILE A 35 7.05 -8.62 3.75
N ASP A 36 8.26 -8.08 3.63
CA ASP A 36 8.61 -6.78 4.22
C ASP A 36 8.10 -5.60 3.37
N SER A 37 8.27 -4.39 3.90
CA SER A 37 7.87 -3.16 3.22
C SER A 37 8.90 -2.63 2.22
N HIS A 38 10.03 -3.31 1.98
CA HIS A 38 11.07 -2.83 1.04
C HIS A 38 10.53 -2.67 -0.37
N SER A 39 9.68 -3.58 -0.84
CA SER A 39 9.02 -3.42 -2.14
C SER A 39 8.15 -2.17 -2.17
N GLY A 40 7.49 -1.86 -1.05
CA GLY A 40 6.76 -0.61 -0.82
C GLY A 40 7.62 0.61 -1.13
N TYR A 41 8.82 0.67 -0.54
CA TYR A 41 9.75 1.77 -0.75
C TYR A 41 10.34 1.80 -2.16
N ALA A 42 10.52 0.63 -2.80
CA ALA A 42 10.94 0.58 -4.20
C ALA A 42 9.88 1.22 -5.12
N PHE A 43 8.59 1.04 -4.82
CA PHE A 43 7.52 1.70 -5.58
C PHE A 43 7.57 3.22 -5.51
N LYS A 44 7.99 3.82 -4.38
CA LYS A 44 8.13 5.28 -4.26
C LYS A 44 9.11 5.89 -5.25
N LYS A 45 10.07 5.12 -5.77
CA LYS A 45 10.99 5.60 -6.81
C LYS A 45 10.29 5.82 -8.15
N THR A 46 9.35 4.94 -8.49
CA THR A 46 8.58 5.00 -9.75
C THR A 46 7.33 5.85 -9.60
N ARG A 47 6.75 5.89 -8.40
CA ARG A 47 5.44 6.49 -8.12
C ARG A 47 5.48 7.19 -6.76
N PRO A 48 6.00 8.43 -6.67
CA PRO A 48 6.27 9.12 -5.41
C PRO A 48 5.02 9.39 -4.55
N ASP A 49 3.85 9.40 -5.17
CA ASP A 49 2.53 9.59 -4.58
C ASP A 49 2.02 8.37 -3.80
N VAL A 50 2.70 7.20 -3.92
CA VAL A 50 2.35 6.00 -3.17
C VAL A 50 2.48 6.21 -1.67
N GLU A 51 1.44 5.81 -0.95
CA GLU A 51 1.44 5.78 0.51
C GLU A 51 1.79 4.39 1.04
N ILE A 52 2.56 4.34 2.13
CA ILE A 52 2.93 3.09 2.80
C ILE A 52 2.54 3.22 4.26
N ARG A 53 1.68 2.32 4.73
CA ARG A 53 1.23 2.20 6.13
C ARG A 53 1.75 0.90 6.69
N VAL A 54 2.32 0.94 7.89
CA VAL A 54 2.78 -0.25 8.61
C VAL A 54 2.03 -0.36 9.92
N ILE A 55 1.28 -1.44 10.10
CA ILE A 55 0.52 -1.73 11.31
C ILE A 55 1.37 -2.60 12.23
N ARG A 56 1.62 -2.09 13.43
CA ARG A 56 2.44 -2.79 14.43
C ARG A 56 1.67 -3.98 14.99
N GLY A 57 2.38 -5.07 15.25
CA GLY A 57 1.80 -6.28 15.83
C GLY A 57 1.12 -7.22 14.82
N ALA A 58 0.83 -6.73 13.60
CA ALA A 58 0.26 -7.54 12.52
C ALA A 58 1.31 -8.31 11.71
N GLY A 59 0.94 -9.49 11.22
CA GLY A 59 1.68 -10.33 10.27
C GLY A 59 1.27 -10.10 8.82
N HIS A 60 1.16 -11.17 8.04
CA HIS A 60 0.83 -11.07 6.60
C HIS A 60 -0.65 -10.71 6.37
N TYR A 61 -1.56 -11.29 7.17
CA TYR A 61 -2.99 -11.02 7.09
C TYR A 61 -3.36 -9.88 8.04
N VAL A 62 -2.96 -8.66 7.67
CA VAL A 62 -3.03 -7.48 8.53
C VAL A 62 -4.44 -7.24 9.10
N PHE A 63 -5.47 -7.41 8.27
CA PHE A 63 -6.87 -7.25 8.66
C PHE A 63 -7.34 -8.29 9.69
N ALA A 64 -6.71 -9.47 9.75
CA ALA A 64 -7.07 -10.53 10.69
C ALA A 64 -6.29 -10.39 12.01
N ASP A 65 -5.03 -9.96 11.94
CA ASP A 65 -4.16 -9.84 13.12
C ASP A 65 -4.42 -8.56 13.94
N GLN A 66 -4.79 -7.46 13.28
CA GLN A 66 -5.07 -6.15 13.91
C GLN A 66 -6.27 -5.46 13.23
N PRO A 67 -7.49 -6.00 13.40
CA PRO A 67 -8.66 -5.53 12.66
C PRO A 67 -9.02 -4.07 12.93
N GLU A 68 -8.93 -3.61 14.19
CA GLU A 68 -9.26 -2.22 14.55
C GLU A 68 -8.29 -1.23 13.89
N ASP A 69 -6.98 -1.45 14.03
CA ASP A 69 -5.95 -0.59 13.44
C ASP A 69 -6.01 -0.62 11.91
N PHE A 70 -6.30 -1.78 11.32
CA PHE A 70 -6.50 -1.92 9.88
C PHE A 70 -7.68 -1.07 9.40
N ASN A 71 -8.83 -1.21 10.04
CA ASN A 71 -10.03 -0.46 9.68
C ASN A 71 -9.82 1.06 9.83
N GLN A 72 -9.20 1.49 10.93
CA GLN A 72 -8.85 2.90 11.13
C GLN A 72 -7.90 3.42 10.06
N THR A 73 -6.90 2.62 9.68
CA THR A 73 -5.97 2.97 8.60
C THR A 73 -6.69 3.14 7.27
N VAL A 74 -7.62 2.24 6.93
CA VAL A 74 -8.43 2.33 5.70
C VAL A 74 -9.29 3.60 5.70
N LEU A 75 -9.97 3.91 6.81
CA LEU A 75 -10.78 5.13 6.92
C LEU A 75 -9.94 6.40 6.75
N GLN A 76 -8.72 6.45 7.31
CA GLN A 76 -7.81 7.58 7.11
C GLN A 76 -7.38 7.75 5.66
N ILE A 77 -7.10 6.65 4.95
CA ILE A 77 -6.75 6.67 3.52
C ILE A 77 -7.91 7.21 2.68
N LEU A 78 -9.14 6.77 2.98
CA LEU A 78 -10.35 7.23 2.28
C LEU A 78 -10.59 8.72 2.51
N ALA A 79 -10.59 9.18 3.77
CA ALA A 79 -10.78 10.59 4.10
C ALA A 79 -9.75 11.48 3.38
N ARG A 80 -8.47 11.09 3.35
CA ARG A 80 -7.42 11.82 2.63
C ARG A 80 -7.69 11.87 1.12
N THR A 81 -8.14 10.76 0.54
CA THR A 81 -8.42 10.67 -0.89
C THR A 81 -9.59 11.58 -1.28
N GLU A 82 -10.65 11.62 -0.47
CA GLU A 82 -11.79 12.51 -0.69
C GLU A 82 -11.39 13.98 -0.67
N GLU A 83 -10.55 14.40 0.28
CA GLU A 83 -10.08 15.78 0.35
C GLU A 83 -9.22 16.17 -0.86
N LYS A 84 -8.40 15.25 -1.37
CA LYS A 84 -7.64 15.48 -2.62
C LYS A 84 -8.58 15.72 -3.80
N TRP A 85 -9.62 14.89 -3.94
CA TRP A 85 -10.58 14.99 -5.05
C TRP A 85 -11.46 16.22 -4.97
N LYS A 86 -11.80 16.71 -3.77
CA LYS A 86 -12.51 17.99 -3.58
C LYS A 86 -11.63 19.18 -3.93
N GLY A 87 -10.35 19.15 -3.58
CA GLY A 87 -9.39 20.22 -3.90
C GLY A 87 -9.23 20.44 -5.41
N GLU A 88 -9.19 19.36 -6.20
CA GLU A 88 -9.06 19.39 -7.66
C GLU A 88 -10.33 19.91 -8.39
N GLY A 89 -11.48 19.95 -7.71
CA GLY A 89 -12.75 20.45 -8.27
C GLY A 89 -13.00 21.95 -8.13
N THR A 90 -12.08 22.71 -7.52
CA THR A 90 -12.29 24.13 -7.19
C THR A 90 -11.50 25.10 -8.09
N GLU A 91 -10.73 24.58 -9.04
CA GLU A 91 -10.06 25.37 -10.08
C GLU A 91 -10.85 25.24 -11.41
N GLN A 92 -11.96 25.97 -11.53
CA GLN A 92 -12.64 26.26 -12.79
C GLN A 92 -13.03 27.74 -12.86
#